data_AF-A0A6G1JCB2-F1
#
_entry.id   AF-A0A6G1JCB2-F1
#
_cell.length_a   1.000
_cell.length_b   1.000
_cell.length_c   1.000
_cell.angle_alpha   90.00
_cell.angle_beta   90.00
_cell.angle_gamma   90.00
#
_symmetry.space_group_name_H-M   'P 1'
#
loop_
_entity.id
_entity.type
_entity.pdbx_description
1 polymer ?
#
loop_
_entity_poly.entity_id
_entity_poly.type
_entity_poly.pdbx_seq_one_letter_code
_entity_poly.pdbx_strand_id
1 'polypeptide(L)'
;MRIAHSPSQPNFSFDYLRPKKSRDPLDFSIPLRFADGVPKPPGSNYSYRIVVPKTADEDLSWMIKDVGEEHMVVYEVDNPNAKYTVPQNKGREAMVYLTYMIDHYNDLPDSSIFIHAHRHAWHNNLLQGQDASEMLKRLNHERVARMGYMNLRCHHEPGCPDWIHMDRPGGDFDFFRKPEEIHWRRHIWEEIHPGAPIPPSLSGVCCAQFAVSRDRIRQVPIQRFQHYRNWLMTTPIPDQYSGRVLEYIWHYIFTGHEVYCPAQNSCYCDGYGVCFGGLANYDEYWDRQAKRDKQFEELEKYNKEDEEAKETGKEVERTKKEKMRIEDLKKEIEEADIWLGEKRDEAFKRGESEEEREKETESWDSTHIMDFMPEGERF
;
A
#
# COMPACT_ATOMS: atom_id res chain seq x y z
N MET A 1 -54.07 5.54 51.78
CA MET A 1 -54.09 6.76 50.96
C MET A 1 -52.66 7.21 50.75
N ARG A 2 -52.26 7.24 49.46
CA ARG A 2 -51.04 7.79 48.84
C ARG A 2 -50.47 9.03 49.52
N ILE A 3 -49.14 9.13 49.61
CA ILE A 3 -48.36 10.22 48.97
C ILE A 3 -47.02 9.63 48.48
N ALA A 4 -46.89 9.48 47.17
CA ALA A 4 -45.62 9.22 46.49
C ALA A 4 -44.89 10.55 46.31
N HIS A 5 -43.60 10.62 46.67
CA HIS A 5 -42.71 11.69 46.23
C HIS A 5 -41.96 11.21 44.99
N SER A 6 -42.13 11.92 43.89
CA SER A 6 -41.44 11.67 42.62
C SER A 6 -39.93 11.90 42.75
N PRO A 7 -39.07 11.02 42.21
CA PRO A 7 -37.67 11.35 41.98
C PRO A 7 -37.58 12.35 40.81
N SER A 8 -36.75 13.37 41.00
CA SER A 8 -36.41 14.39 40.01
C SER A 8 -35.93 13.78 38.68
N GLN A 9 -36.53 14.20 37.57
CA GLN A 9 -36.01 13.92 36.24
C GLN A 9 -34.65 14.60 36.06
N PRO A 10 -33.64 13.92 35.49
CA PRO A 10 -32.49 14.61 34.95
C PRO A 10 -32.94 15.43 33.74
N ASN A 11 -32.72 16.75 33.80
CA ASN A 11 -32.84 17.64 32.65
C ASN A 11 -31.79 17.20 31.61
N PHE A 12 -32.19 16.33 30.67
CA PHE A 12 -31.47 16.19 29.42
C PHE A 12 -31.76 17.44 28.58
N SER A 13 -30.89 18.43 28.70
CA SER A 13 -30.81 19.51 27.72
C SER A 13 -30.35 18.91 26.41
N PHE A 14 -31.28 18.70 25.48
CA PHE A 14 -30.99 18.43 24.08
C PHE A 14 -30.33 19.67 23.47
N ASP A 15 -29.01 19.78 23.62
CA ASP A 15 -28.17 20.74 22.88
C ASP A 15 -27.84 20.21 21.46
N TYR A 16 -28.67 19.29 20.94
CA TYR A 16 -28.69 18.92 19.52
C TYR A 16 -29.50 19.98 18.80
N LEU A 17 -28.81 21.00 18.29
CA LEU A 17 -29.11 21.83 17.11
C LEU A 17 -28.33 23.16 17.13
N ARG A 18 -27.10 23.17 17.66
CA ARG A 18 -26.13 24.17 17.20
C ARG A 18 -25.62 23.73 15.83
N PRO A 19 -25.70 24.55 14.77
CA PRO A 19 -25.00 24.25 13.54
C PRO A 19 -23.51 24.17 13.91
N LYS A 20 -22.90 22.98 13.78
CA LYS A 20 -21.44 22.84 13.90
C LYS A 20 -20.86 23.91 12.99
N LYS A 21 -20.18 24.92 13.55
CA LYS A 21 -19.35 25.84 12.76
C LYS A 21 -18.59 24.97 11.78
N SER A 22 -18.69 25.28 10.48
CA SER A 22 -17.90 24.64 9.44
C SER A 22 -16.47 24.56 9.96
N ARG A 23 -16.00 23.35 10.25
CA ARG A 23 -14.64 23.14 10.75
C ARG A 23 -13.68 23.58 9.65
N ASP A 24 -12.57 24.20 10.04
CA ASP A 24 -11.54 24.54 9.08
C ASP A 24 -11.00 23.23 8.48
N PRO A 25 -11.11 22.99 7.16
CA PRO A 25 -10.63 21.76 6.53
C PRO A 25 -9.11 21.59 6.64
N LEU A 26 -8.38 22.68 6.92
CA LEU A 26 -6.93 22.72 7.10
C LEU A 26 -6.50 22.71 8.58
N ASP A 27 -7.42 22.51 9.53
CA ASP A 27 -7.04 22.22 10.91
C ASP A 27 -6.56 20.76 11.02
N PHE A 28 -5.25 20.55 10.94
CA PHE A 28 -4.62 19.23 11.06
C PHE A 28 -4.40 18.81 12.53
N SER A 29 -4.60 19.71 13.51
CA SER A 29 -4.53 19.36 14.94
C SER A 29 -5.65 18.41 15.36
N ILE A 30 -6.71 18.34 14.55
CA ILE A 30 -7.82 17.40 14.71
C ILE A 30 -7.68 16.30 13.65
N PRO A 31 -7.39 15.05 14.06
CA PRO A 31 -7.33 13.92 13.15
C PRO A 31 -8.67 13.71 12.42
N LEU A 32 -8.59 13.36 11.13
CA LEU A 32 -9.79 12.93 10.40
C LEU A 32 -10.26 11.60 10.99
N ARG A 33 -11.55 11.53 11.29
CA ARG A 33 -12.20 10.26 11.64
C ARG A 33 -12.86 9.73 10.40
N PHE A 34 -12.37 8.59 9.94
CA PHE A 34 -12.96 7.93 8.80
C PHE A 34 -14.06 6.98 9.22
N ALA A 35 -15.17 7.00 8.49
CA ALA A 35 -16.18 5.97 8.57
C ALA A 35 -15.75 4.76 7.74
N ASP A 36 -16.13 3.58 8.23
CA ASP A 36 -15.96 2.33 7.50
C ASP A 36 -16.71 2.38 6.18
N GLY A 37 -16.12 1.77 5.17
CA GLY A 37 -16.76 1.70 3.87
C GLY A 37 -17.81 0.61 3.82
N VAL A 38 -18.87 0.84 3.05
CA VAL A 38 -19.95 -0.13 2.87
C VAL A 38 -19.76 -0.80 1.51
N PRO A 39 -19.51 -2.12 1.46
CA PRO A 39 -19.46 -2.83 0.20
C PRO A 39 -20.85 -2.81 -0.47
N LYS A 40 -20.85 -2.81 -1.81
CA LYS A 40 -22.06 -3.03 -2.58
C LYS A 40 -22.59 -4.45 -2.34
N PRO A 41 -23.90 -4.71 -2.57
CA PRO A 41 -24.44 -6.06 -2.47
C PRO A 41 -23.68 -7.06 -3.35
N PRO A 42 -23.57 -8.35 -2.93
CA PRO A 42 -22.90 -9.38 -3.71
C PRO A 42 -23.37 -9.43 -5.17
N GLY A 43 -22.42 -9.58 -6.10
CA GLY A 43 -22.68 -9.56 -7.55
C GLY A 43 -22.82 -8.17 -8.17
N SER A 44 -22.67 -7.10 -7.39
CA SER A 44 -22.64 -5.73 -7.93
C SER A 44 -21.32 -5.42 -8.62
N ASN A 45 -21.37 -4.68 -9.72
CA ASN A 45 -20.18 -4.16 -10.38
C ASN A 45 -19.69 -2.87 -9.71
N TYR A 46 -18.37 -2.74 -9.62
CA TYR A 46 -17.68 -1.52 -9.20
C TYR A 46 -17.14 -0.80 -10.44
N SER A 47 -17.48 0.47 -10.59
CA SER A 47 -16.81 1.35 -11.54
C SER A 47 -15.41 1.67 -11.02
N TYR A 48 -14.43 1.70 -11.92
CA TYR A 48 -13.06 2.01 -11.54
C TYR A 48 -12.33 2.80 -12.62
N ARG A 49 -11.29 3.53 -12.19
CA ARG A 49 -10.33 4.22 -13.06
C ARG A 49 -8.92 3.91 -12.59
N ILE A 50 -8.01 3.77 -13.55
CA ILE A 50 -6.58 3.56 -13.31
C ILE A 50 -5.84 4.83 -13.71
N VAL A 51 -5.25 5.48 -12.72
CA VAL A 51 -4.51 6.73 -12.85
C VAL A 51 -3.04 6.39 -13.00
N VAL A 52 -2.47 6.76 -14.14
CA VAL A 52 -1.10 6.40 -14.51
C VAL A 52 -0.30 7.67 -14.82
N PRO A 53 0.72 8.00 -14.02
CA PRO A 53 1.74 8.95 -14.41
C PRO A 53 2.66 8.27 -15.43
N LYS A 54 2.95 8.95 -16.54
CA LYS A 54 3.95 8.49 -17.50
C LYS A 54 4.82 9.62 -18.03
N THR A 55 6.01 9.28 -18.52
CA THR A 55 6.77 10.09 -19.48
C THR A 55 6.41 9.71 -20.91
N ALA A 56 6.84 10.50 -21.89
CA ALA A 56 6.62 10.20 -23.30
C ALA A 56 7.20 8.83 -23.71
N ASP A 57 8.33 8.43 -23.12
CA ASP A 57 9.08 7.21 -23.46
C ASP A 57 8.50 5.92 -22.84
N GLU A 58 7.60 6.03 -21.86
CA GLU A 58 7.00 4.85 -21.22
C GLU A 58 5.87 4.24 -22.07
N ASP A 59 5.96 2.93 -22.31
CA ASP A 59 4.98 2.19 -23.10
C ASP A 59 3.82 1.66 -22.25
N LEU A 60 2.60 2.07 -22.61
CA LEU A 60 1.35 1.60 -22.00
C LEU A 60 0.55 0.66 -22.90
N SER A 61 1.12 0.19 -24.02
CA SER A 61 0.45 -0.73 -24.94
C SER A 61 -0.08 -1.99 -24.25
N TRP A 62 0.66 -2.49 -23.26
CA TRP A 62 0.26 -3.64 -22.45
C TRP A 62 -1.00 -3.37 -21.63
N MET A 63 -1.13 -2.17 -21.05
CA MET A 63 -2.28 -1.81 -20.20
C MET A 63 -3.53 -1.57 -21.05
N ILE A 64 -3.36 -0.93 -22.21
CA ILE A 64 -4.44 -0.75 -23.19
C ILE A 64 -4.97 -2.13 -23.63
N LYS A 65 -4.08 -3.08 -23.90
CA LYS A 65 -4.45 -4.45 -24.32
C LYS A 65 -5.13 -5.25 -23.21
N ASP A 66 -4.57 -5.21 -21.99
CA ASP A 66 -4.97 -6.12 -20.91
C ASP A 66 -6.12 -5.57 -20.04
N VAL A 67 -6.32 -4.25 -20.01
CA VAL A 67 -7.33 -3.58 -19.17
C VAL A 67 -8.31 -2.72 -19.96
N GLY A 68 -7.88 -2.10 -21.05
CA GLY A 68 -8.72 -1.22 -21.87
C GLY A 68 -8.48 0.28 -21.59
N GLU A 69 -8.36 1.07 -22.65
CA GLU A 69 -8.11 2.51 -22.59
C GLU A 69 -9.24 3.27 -21.87
N GLU A 70 -10.46 2.78 -21.94
CA GLU A 70 -11.64 3.37 -21.31
C GLU A 70 -11.58 3.41 -19.78
N HIS A 71 -10.72 2.59 -19.16
CA HIS A 71 -10.49 2.58 -17.72
C HIS A 71 -9.34 3.47 -17.29
N MET A 72 -8.51 3.94 -18.22
CA MET A 72 -7.26 4.63 -17.94
C MET A 72 -7.44 6.15 -17.87
N VAL A 73 -6.69 6.80 -16.99
CA VAL A 73 -6.50 8.25 -16.90
C VAL A 73 -5.00 8.50 -16.85
N VAL A 74 -4.43 8.76 -18.02
CA VAL A 74 -2.98 8.84 -18.21
C VAL A 74 -2.53 10.29 -18.22
N TYR A 75 -1.66 10.64 -17.27
CA TYR A 75 -1.01 11.95 -17.22
C TYR A 75 0.40 11.84 -17.79
N GLU A 76 0.64 12.46 -18.94
CA GLU A 76 1.96 12.51 -19.56
C GLU A 76 2.68 13.78 -19.10
N VAL A 77 3.60 13.64 -18.15
CA VAL A 77 4.10 14.76 -17.33
C VAL A 77 5.10 15.67 -18.06
N ASP A 78 5.66 15.20 -19.16
CA ASP A 78 6.65 15.88 -20.01
C ASP A 78 6.09 16.30 -21.38
N ASN A 79 4.78 16.16 -21.59
CA ASN A 79 4.09 16.60 -22.80
C ASN A 79 3.01 17.65 -22.47
N PRO A 80 3.26 18.95 -22.76
CA PRO A 80 2.31 20.02 -22.45
C PRO A 80 1.02 19.97 -23.29
N ASN A 81 0.98 19.16 -24.36
CA ASN A 81 -0.19 19.00 -25.22
C ASN A 81 -0.98 17.71 -24.92
N ALA A 82 -0.60 16.96 -23.88
CA ALA A 82 -1.32 15.76 -23.48
C ALA A 82 -2.74 16.08 -23.02
N LYS A 83 -3.65 15.10 -23.13
CA LYS A 83 -5.04 15.25 -22.69
C LYS A 83 -5.15 15.58 -21.19
N TYR A 84 -4.30 14.94 -20.38
CA TYR A 84 -4.18 15.22 -18.96
C TYR A 84 -2.75 15.66 -18.66
N THR A 85 -2.61 16.82 -18.05
CA THR A 85 -1.32 17.44 -17.69
C THR A 85 -1.29 17.78 -16.21
N VAL A 86 -0.11 18.05 -15.68
CA VAL A 86 0.09 18.53 -14.31
C VAL A 86 0.42 20.02 -14.29
N PRO A 87 0.10 20.75 -13.20
CA PRO A 87 0.45 22.18 -13.09
C PRO A 87 1.96 22.43 -13.08
N GLN A 88 2.74 21.46 -12.60
CA GLN A 88 4.20 21.49 -12.59
C GLN A 88 4.74 20.06 -12.52
N ASN A 89 5.74 19.72 -13.33
CA ASN A 89 6.42 18.42 -13.23
C ASN A 89 7.38 18.40 -12.03
N LYS A 90 6.83 18.15 -10.83
CA LYS A 90 7.56 18.11 -9.55
C LYS A 90 6.86 17.18 -8.55
N GLY A 91 7.64 16.38 -7.82
CA GLY A 91 7.17 15.37 -6.89
C GLY A 91 6.70 14.08 -7.55
N ARG A 92 7.17 13.79 -8.77
CA ARG A 92 6.88 12.57 -9.54
C ARG A 92 5.39 12.21 -9.59
N GLU A 93 5.03 10.95 -9.31
CA GLU A 93 3.65 10.45 -9.33
C GLU A 93 2.73 11.19 -8.38
N ALA A 94 3.26 11.76 -7.29
CA ALA A 94 2.43 12.40 -6.28
C ALA A 94 1.70 13.63 -6.84
N MET A 95 2.32 14.36 -7.76
CA MET A 95 1.66 15.48 -8.44
C MET A 95 0.47 15.03 -9.29
N VAL A 96 0.65 13.92 -10.01
CA VAL A 96 -0.41 13.32 -10.85
C VAL A 96 -1.56 12.85 -9.97
N TYR A 97 -1.27 12.13 -8.89
CA TYR A 97 -2.30 11.60 -8.00
C TYR A 97 -3.10 12.70 -7.32
N LEU A 98 -2.43 13.74 -6.80
CA LEU A 98 -3.09 14.91 -6.24
C LEU A 98 -3.92 15.66 -7.26
N THR A 99 -3.40 15.85 -8.48
CA THR A 99 -4.13 16.54 -9.56
C THR A 99 -5.38 15.77 -9.94
N TYR A 100 -5.29 14.45 -10.14
CA TYR A 100 -6.46 13.62 -10.40
C TYR A 100 -7.52 13.73 -9.29
N MET A 101 -7.11 13.61 -8.02
CA MET A 101 -8.06 13.68 -6.91
C MET A 101 -8.75 15.04 -6.79
N ILE A 102 -8.04 16.12 -7.12
CA ILE A 102 -8.60 17.49 -7.11
C ILE A 102 -9.57 17.66 -8.28
N ASP A 103 -9.14 17.31 -9.49
CA ASP A 103 -9.88 17.59 -10.72
C ASP A 103 -11.13 16.72 -10.84
N HIS A 104 -11.08 15.49 -10.29
CA HIS A 104 -12.17 14.51 -10.34
C HIS A 104 -12.92 14.37 -9.01
N TYR A 105 -12.66 15.19 -7.99
CA TYR A 105 -13.21 15.02 -6.62
C TYR A 105 -14.73 14.78 -6.58
N ASN A 106 -15.48 15.47 -7.45
CA ASN A 106 -16.93 15.38 -7.53
C ASN A 106 -17.44 14.26 -8.47
N ASP A 107 -16.56 13.65 -9.28
CA ASP A 107 -16.89 12.65 -10.31
C ASP A 107 -15.96 11.42 -10.23
N LEU A 108 -15.74 10.92 -9.01
CA LEU A 108 -14.90 9.75 -8.77
C LEU A 108 -15.66 8.44 -9.11
N PRO A 109 -14.98 7.43 -9.69
CA PRO A 109 -15.51 6.07 -9.79
C PRO A 109 -15.57 5.41 -8.41
N ASP A 110 -16.21 4.24 -8.26
CA ASP A 110 -16.25 3.55 -6.97
C ASP A 110 -14.84 3.26 -6.41
N SER A 111 -13.88 2.92 -7.29
CA SER A 111 -12.46 2.77 -6.95
C SER A 111 -11.55 3.57 -7.88
N SER A 112 -10.67 4.38 -7.31
CA SER A 112 -9.55 4.99 -8.04
C SER A 112 -8.27 4.22 -7.72
N ILE A 113 -7.61 3.71 -8.75
CA ILE A 113 -6.38 2.92 -8.65
C ILE A 113 -5.22 3.78 -9.14
N PHE A 114 -4.20 3.95 -8.33
CA PHE A 114 -3.00 4.71 -8.63
C PHE A 114 -1.83 3.73 -8.77
N ILE A 115 -1.18 3.72 -9.93
CA ILE A 115 -0.16 2.72 -10.26
C ILE A 115 0.92 3.29 -11.19
N HIS A 116 2.13 2.73 -11.14
CA HIS A 116 3.19 3.07 -12.09
C HIS A 116 2.96 2.43 -13.47
N ALA A 117 3.60 2.98 -14.50
CA ALA A 117 3.44 2.54 -15.89
C ALA A 117 4.02 1.15 -16.21
N HIS A 118 4.95 0.65 -15.39
CA HIS A 118 5.69 -0.58 -15.64
C HIS A 118 4.85 -1.84 -15.40
N ARG A 119 4.79 -2.74 -16.40
CA ARG A 119 4.12 -4.04 -16.25
C ARG A 119 4.83 -4.92 -15.21
N HIS A 120 6.13 -5.12 -15.36
CA HIS A 120 6.93 -5.94 -14.47
C HIS A 120 7.89 -5.07 -13.67
N ALA A 121 7.80 -5.13 -12.34
CA ALA A 121 8.64 -4.32 -11.47
C ALA A 121 8.86 -4.99 -10.11
N TRP A 122 10.00 -4.70 -9.48
CA TRP A 122 10.37 -5.26 -8.17
C TRP A 122 9.34 -4.94 -7.08
N HIS A 123 8.67 -3.79 -7.20
CA HIS A 123 7.67 -3.29 -6.26
C HIS A 123 6.28 -3.93 -6.47
N ASN A 124 6.08 -4.75 -7.52
CA ASN A 124 4.85 -5.52 -7.71
C ASN A 124 4.85 -6.82 -6.88
N ASN A 125 3.68 -7.44 -6.76
CA ASN A 125 3.50 -8.62 -5.91
C ASN A 125 4.18 -9.87 -6.47
N LEU A 126 4.95 -10.56 -5.63
CA LEU A 126 5.71 -11.76 -6.03
C LEU A 126 4.80 -12.94 -6.41
N LEU A 127 3.67 -13.14 -5.71
CA LEU A 127 2.78 -14.28 -5.98
C LEU A 127 2.02 -14.14 -7.32
N GLN A 128 1.88 -12.92 -7.84
CA GLN A 128 1.40 -12.66 -9.20
C GLN A 128 2.54 -12.44 -10.21
N GLY A 129 3.75 -12.97 -9.94
CA GLY A 129 4.86 -12.91 -10.88
C GLY A 129 5.37 -11.49 -11.16
N GLN A 130 5.17 -10.57 -10.20
CA GLN A 130 5.50 -9.15 -10.33
C GLN A 130 4.80 -8.47 -11.52
N ASP A 131 3.71 -9.03 -12.02
CA ASP A 131 2.94 -8.52 -13.16
C ASP A 131 1.78 -7.62 -12.69
N ALA A 132 1.84 -6.33 -13.05
CA ALA A 132 0.80 -5.35 -12.77
C ALA A 132 -0.54 -5.70 -13.45
N SER A 133 -0.53 -6.36 -14.62
CA SER A 133 -1.77 -6.83 -15.27
C SER A 133 -2.51 -7.82 -14.36
N GLU A 134 -1.79 -8.77 -13.78
CA GLU A 134 -2.39 -9.78 -12.90
C GLU A 134 -2.89 -9.16 -11.59
N MET A 135 -2.17 -8.17 -11.06
CA MET A 135 -2.64 -7.39 -9.90
C MET A 135 -3.95 -6.65 -10.23
N LEU A 136 -4.01 -5.92 -11.35
CA LEU A 136 -5.19 -5.14 -11.73
C LEU A 136 -6.40 -6.02 -12.01
N LYS A 137 -6.24 -7.15 -12.71
CA LYS A 137 -7.34 -8.08 -13.03
C LYS A 137 -7.95 -8.75 -11.79
N ARG A 138 -7.13 -8.98 -10.76
CA ARG A 138 -7.53 -9.71 -9.55
C ARG A 138 -7.91 -8.80 -8.40
N LEU A 139 -7.67 -7.50 -8.50
CA LEU A 139 -7.94 -6.55 -7.42
C LEU A 139 -9.41 -6.63 -6.98
N ASN A 140 -9.63 -6.96 -5.71
CA ASN A 140 -10.95 -7.01 -5.14
C ASN A 140 -11.45 -5.61 -4.77
N HIS A 141 -12.28 -5.04 -5.64
CA HIS A 141 -12.91 -3.73 -5.41
C HIS A 141 -13.80 -3.68 -4.17
N GLU A 142 -14.33 -4.82 -3.72
CA GLU A 142 -15.11 -4.88 -2.48
C GLU A 142 -14.23 -4.62 -1.26
N ARG A 143 -13.01 -5.19 -1.21
CA ARG A 143 -12.02 -4.89 -0.17
C ARG A 143 -11.66 -3.40 -0.18
N VAL A 144 -11.43 -2.82 -1.37
CA VAL A 144 -11.15 -1.38 -1.50
C VAL A 144 -12.32 -0.55 -0.98
N ALA A 145 -13.55 -0.94 -1.28
CA ALA A 145 -14.74 -0.27 -0.77
C ALA A 145 -14.82 -0.35 0.75
N ARG A 146 -14.73 -1.56 1.33
CA ARG A 146 -14.82 -1.85 2.76
C ARG A 146 -13.75 -1.13 3.58
N MET A 147 -12.48 -1.26 3.16
CA MET A 147 -11.32 -0.68 3.86
C MET A 147 -11.13 0.81 3.56
N GLY A 148 -11.69 1.30 2.46
CA GLY A 148 -11.50 2.66 1.96
C GLY A 148 -10.13 2.90 1.30
N TYR A 149 -9.08 2.20 1.72
CA TYR A 149 -7.73 2.27 1.19
C TYR A 149 -7.09 0.89 1.18
N MET A 150 -6.34 0.58 0.12
CA MET A 150 -5.53 -0.64 0.01
C MET A 150 -4.26 -0.33 -0.79
N ASN A 151 -3.08 -0.63 -0.24
CA ASN A 151 -1.87 -0.64 -1.06
C ASN A 151 -1.93 -1.84 -2.03
N LEU A 152 -1.52 -1.64 -3.29
CA LEU A 152 -1.53 -2.71 -4.28
C LEU A 152 -0.46 -3.76 -3.97
N ARG A 153 0.65 -3.38 -3.35
CA ARG A 153 1.67 -4.29 -2.83
C ARG A 153 1.22 -4.86 -1.48
N CYS A 154 1.38 -6.17 -1.31
CA CYS A 154 1.12 -6.86 -0.04
C CYS A 154 2.39 -7.09 0.80
N HIS A 155 3.58 -7.05 0.18
CA HIS A 155 4.86 -7.24 0.85
C HIS A 155 5.24 -6.04 1.71
N HIS A 156 5.61 -6.30 2.97
CA HIS A 156 5.93 -5.29 3.99
C HIS A 156 7.26 -4.58 3.77
N GLU A 157 8.23 -5.23 3.12
CA GLU A 157 9.52 -4.62 2.85
C GLU A 157 9.54 -3.99 1.44
N PRO A 158 10.02 -2.73 1.31
CA PRO A 158 10.28 -1.77 2.39
C PRO A 158 8.99 -1.14 2.97
N GLY A 159 9.09 -0.58 4.18
CA GLY A 159 8.06 0.33 4.72
C GLY A 159 7.32 -0.12 5.99
N CYS A 160 7.30 -1.40 6.32
CA CYS A 160 6.61 -1.95 7.50
C CYS A 160 7.55 -2.82 8.36
N PRO A 161 7.31 -2.93 9.69
CA PRO A 161 6.33 -2.17 10.50
C PRO A 161 6.89 -0.88 11.11
N ASP A 162 8.19 -0.61 10.92
CA ASP A 162 8.89 0.49 11.58
C ASP A 162 9.90 1.17 10.62
N TRP A 163 9.40 2.08 9.79
CA TRP A 163 10.15 2.67 8.69
C TRP A 163 10.72 4.05 9.02
N ILE A 164 9.90 5.10 9.08
CA ILE A 164 10.41 6.47 9.19
C ILE A 164 10.21 7.06 10.58
N HIS A 165 11.30 7.61 11.14
CA HIS A 165 11.30 8.25 12.46
C HIS A 165 11.78 9.70 12.35
N MET A 166 10.94 10.65 12.76
CA MET A 166 11.24 12.08 12.62
C MET A 166 12.10 12.65 13.76
N ASP A 167 12.28 11.89 14.84
CA ASP A 167 12.99 12.29 16.06
C ASP A 167 14.40 11.71 16.16
N ARG A 168 14.77 10.75 15.30
CA ARG A 168 16.11 10.15 15.30
C ARG A 168 17.21 11.19 15.01
N PRO A 169 18.36 11.11 15.71
CA PRO A 169 19.52 11.92 15.39
C PRO A 169 20.11 11.49 14.05
N GLY A 170 20.68 12.42 13.28
CA GLY A 170 21.13 12.13 11.91
C GLY A 170 22.27 11.11 11.80
N GLY A 171 22.97 10.81 12.89
CA GLY A 171 23.99 9.75 12.92
C GLY A 171 23.41 8.33 12.87
N ASP A 172 22.11 8.18 13.16
CA ASP A 172 21.42 6.88 13.21
C ASP A 172 20.64 6.57 11.91
N PHE A 173 20.78 7.41 10.88
CA PHE A 173 20.09 7.23 9.61
C PHE A 173 20.69 6.08 8.80
N ASP A 174 19.81 5.29 8.21
CA ASP A 174 20.19 4.24 7.26
C ASP A 174 20.19 4.82 5.84
N PHE A 175 21.31 5.43 5.43
CA PHE A 175 21.45 6.00 4.09
C PHE A 175 21.50 4.96 2.96
N PHE A 176 21.60 3.67 3.29
CA PHE A 176 21.61 2.60 2.29
C PHE A 176 20.18 2.16 1.97
N ARG A 177 19.36 1.91 3.00
CA ARG A 177 17.96 1.46 2.84
C ARG A 177 16.96 2.61 2.77
N LYS A 178 17.28 3.76 3.35
CA LYS A 178 16.39 4.93 3.53
C LYS A 178 17.11 6.25 3.24
N PRO A 179 17.73 6.43 2.05
CA PRO A 179 18.51 7.63 1.73
C PRO A 179 17.72 8.94 1.89
N GLU A 180 16.41 8.89 1.74
CA GLU A 180 15.48 10.02 1.86
C GLU A 180 15.06 10.36 3.31
N GLU A 181 15.36 9.53 4.31
CA GLU A 181 14.96 9.75 5.72
C GLU A 181 15.45 11.11 6.25
N ILE A 182 16.59 11.61 5.74
CA ILE A 182 17.13 12.93 6.06
C ILE A 182 16.18 14.09 5.71
N HIS A 183 15.32 13.91 4.69
CA HIS A 183 14.33 14.89 4.29
C HIS A 183 13.04 14.79 5.11
N TRP A 184 12.84 13.71 5.86
CA TRP A 184 11.63 13.47 6.64
C TRP A 184 11.81 13.87 8.10
N ARG A 185 11.93 15.18 8.33
CA ARG A 185 12.18 15.77 9.66
C ARG A 185 10.92 16.42 10.22
N ARG A 186 10.93 16.71 11.52
CA ARG A 186 9.82 17.38 12.23
C ARG A 186 9.28 18.62 11.51
N HIS A 187 10.15 19.49 11.00
CA HIS A 187 9.71 20.69 10.27
C HIS A 187 8.93 20.38 9.00
N ILE A 188 9.27 19.30 8.28
CA ILE A 188 8.51 18.88 7.09
C ILE A 188 7.13 18.37 7.49
N TRP A 189 7.01 17.61 8.57
CA TRP A 189 5.71 17.23 9.12
C TRP A 189 4.86 18.44 9.50
N GLU A 190 5.48 19.45 10.15
CA GLU A 190 4.80 20.68 10.52
C GLU A 190 4.36 21.52 9.29
N GLU A 191 5.09 21.44 8.17
CA GLU A 191 4.70 22.09 6.92
C GLU A 191 3.48 21.43 6.25
N ILE A 192 3.43 20.09 6.22
CA ILE A 192 2.39 19.31 5.53
C ILE A 192 1.17 18.99 6.41
N HIS A 193 1.35 18.97 7.73
CA HIS A 193 0.33 18.69 8.74
C HIS A 193 0.43 19.70 9.91
N PRO A 194 0.25 21.01 9.65
CA PRO A 194 0.45 22.05 10.67
C PRO A 194 -0.43 21.84 11.90
N GLY A 195 0.21 21.67 13.06
CA GLY A 195 -0.44 21.46 14.35
C GLY A 195 -0.86 20.02 14.64
N ALA A 196 -0.66 19.08 13.72
CA ALA A 196 -0.87 17.67 14.00
C ALA A 196 0.18 17.14 15.00
N PRO A 197 -0.18 16.17 15.86
CA PRO A 197 0.82 15.46 16.66
C PRO A 197 1.85 14.80 15.74
N ILE A 198 3.11 14.81 16.17
CA ILE A 198 4.19 14.15 15.44
C ILE A 198 4.15 12.66 15.78
N PRO A 199 3.98 11.77 14.80
CA PRO A 199 3.97 10.32 15.04
C PRO A 199 5.35 9.84 15.50
N PRO A 200 5.42 8.85 16.40
CA PRO A 200 6.69 8.22 16.78
C PRO A 200 7.33 7.48 15.59
N SER A 201 6.50 6.90 14.70
CA SER A 201 6.93 6.21 13.50
C SER A 201 5.86 6.33 12.42
N LEU A 202 6.27 6.50 11.17
CA LEU A 202 5.41 6.36 10.01
C LEU A 202 5.81 5.13 9.23
N SER A 203 4.86 4.22 9.07
CA SER A 203 5.09 2.94 8.43
C SER A 203 3.89 2.50 7.64
N GLY A 204 4.14 2.02 6.44
CA GLY A 204 3.14 1.54 5.51
C GLY A 204 3.84 0.84 4.38
N VAL A 205 3.14 -0.05 3.68
CA VAL A 205 3.72 -0.69 2.50
C VAL A 205 4.14 0.39 1.48
N CYS A 206 5.34 0.27 0.92
CA CYS A 206 5.93 1.28 0.05
C CYS A 206 5.20 1.53 -1.28
N CYS A 207 5.84 2.41 -2.05
CA CYS A 207 5.90 2.39 -3.51
C CYS A 207 4.74 3.07 -4.22
N ALA A 208 3.94 3.88 -3.52
CA ALA A 208 2.94 4.77 -4.13
C ALA A 208 2.02 4.08 -5.18
N GLN A 209 1.70 2.79 -4.97
CA GLN A 209 0.71 2.07 -5.75
C GLN A 209 -0.42 1.64 -4.83
N PHE A 210 -1.60 2.22 -4.99
CA PHE A 210 -2.71 1.98 -4.06
C PHE A 210 -4.07 2.19 -4.74
N ALA A 211 -5.10 1.58 -4.18
CA ALA A 211 -6.49 1.79 -4.56
C ALA A 211 -7.25 2.45 -3.40
N VAL A 212 -8.10 3.41 -3.74
CA VAL A 212 -8.91 4.17 -2.76
C VAL A 212 -10.36 4.20 -3.23
N SER A 213 -11.29 4.02 -2.30
CA SER A 213 -12.70 4.17 -2.62
C SER A 213 -13.09 5.64 -2.79
N ARG A 214 -14.11 5.91 -3.62
CA ARG A 214 -14.69 7.26 -3.73
C ARG A 214 -15.06 7.85 -2.37
N ASP A 215 -15.72 7.05 -1.55
CA ASP A 215 -16.22 7.49 -0.26
C ASP A 215 -15.06 7.84 0.67
N ARG A 216 -13.93 7.13 0.58
CA ARG A 216 -12.74 7.46 1.35
C ARG A 216 -12.06 8.74 0.87
N ILE A 217 -11.89 8.94 -0.44
CA ILE A 217 -11.34 10.20 -0.98
C ILE A 217 -12.22 11.38 -0.53
N ARG A 218 -13.55 11.24 -0.58
CA ARG A 218 -14.49 12.31 -0.20
C ARG A 218 -14.55 12.62 1.30
N GLN A 219 -14.04 11.73 2.15
CA GLN A 219 -13.89 11.99 3.58
C GLN A 219 -12.66 12.86 3.89
N VAL A 220 -11.72 12.97 2.96
CA VAL A 220 -10.61 13.93 3.04
C VAL A 220 -11.06 15.23 2.37
N PRO A 221 -11.14 16.37 3.08
CA PRO A 221 -11.52 17.64 2.46
C PRO A 221 -10.63 17.96 1.25
N ILE A 222 -11.23 18.38 0.13
CA ILE A 222 -10.49 18.72 -1.10
C ILE A 222 -9.36 19.73 -0.86
N GLN A 223 -9.53 20.63 0.11
CA GLN A 223 -8.53 21.61 0.52
C GLN A 223 -7.24 20.97 1.04
N ARG A 224 -7.29 19.78 1.66
CA ARG A 224 -6.09 19.06 2.09
C ARG A 224 -5.29 18.56 0.88
N PHE A 225 -5.95 18.04 -0.16
CA PHE A 225 -5.25 17.69 -1.41
C PHE A 225 -4.63 18.91 -2.08
N GLN A 226 -5.34 20.04 -2.09
CA GLN A 226 -4.82 21.31 -2.61
C GLN A 226 -3.61 21.80 -1.79
N HIS A 227 -3.66 21.65 -0.47
CA HIS A 227 -2.55 21.97 0.44
C HIS A 227 -1.31 21.11 0.13
N TYR A 228 -1.46 19.78 0.05
CA TYR A 228 -0.36 18.88 -0.31
C TYR A 228 0.22 19.21 -1.69
N ARG A 229 -0.63 19.49 -2.69
CA ARG A 229 -0.17 19.86 -4.05
C ARG A 229 0.57 21.18 -4.04
N ASN A 230 0.09 22.16 -3.27
CA ASN A 230 0.75 23.44 -3.12
C ASN A 230 2.13 23.28 -2.46
N TRP A 231 2.21 22.52 -1.35
CA TRP A 231 3.48 22.21 -0.69
C TRP A 231 4.48 21.58 -1.68
N LEU A 232 4.03 20.61 -2.48
CA LEU A 232 4.85 19.94 -3.47
C LEU A 232 5.42 20.91 -4.53
N MET A 233 4.61 21.89 -4.98
CA MET A 233 5.08 22.91 -5.92
C MET A 233 6.10 23.87 -5.26
N THR A 234 5.85 24.30 -4.03
CA THR A 234 6.61 25.39 -3.39
C THR A 234 7.82 24.94 -2.58
N THR A 235 7.89 23.68 -2.15
CA THR A 235 8.99 23.19 -1.29
C THR A 235 10.36 23.33 -1.99
N PRO A 236 11.45 23.69 -1.29
CA PRO A 236 12.78 23.68 -1.90
C PRO A 236 13.36 22.27 -2.08
N ILE A 237 12.70 21.23 -1.55
CA ILE A 237 13.16 19.85 -1.64
C ILE A 237 13.19 19.40 -3.11
N PRO A 238 14.28 18.75 -3.58
CA PRO A 238 14.36 18.22 -4.93
C PRO A 238 13.22 17.25 -5.27
N ASP A 239 12.85 17.21 -6.54
CA ASP A 239 11.75 16.40 -7.09
C ASP A 239 11.67 14.98 -6.50
N GLN A 240 12.75 14.21 -6.62
CA GLN A 240 12.82 12.81 -6.17
C GLN A 240 12.50 12.65 -4.67
N TYR A 241 12.98 13.54 -3.81
CA TYR A 241 12.78 13.43 -2.36
C TYR A 241 11.41 13.98 -1.93
N SER A 242 10.93 15.03 -2.58
CA SER A 242 9.60 15.60 -2.32
C SER A 242 8.45 14.66 -2.74
N GLY A 243 8.66 13.83 -3.77
CA GLY A 243 7.74 12.74 -4.12
C GLY A 243 7.74 11.64 -3.05
N ARG A 244 8.93 11.22 -2.59
CA ARG A 244 9.10 10.17 -1.56
C ARG A 244 8.48 10.53 -0.21
N VAL A 245 8.55 11.81 0.16
CA VAL A 245 7.79 12.40 1.26
C VAL A 245 6.31 11.98 1.22
N LEU A 246 5.63 12.18 0.07
CA LEU A 246 4.21 11.86 -0.05
C LEU A 246 3.97 10.35 -0.17
N GLU A 247 4.89 9.61 -0.79
CA GLU A 247 4.85 8.15 -0.83
C GLU A 247 4.69 7.54 0.56
N TYR A 248 5.35 8.10 1.58
CA TYR A 248 5.30 7.62 2.96
C TYR A 248 4.06 8.01 3.76
N ILE A 249 3.12 8.78 3.19
CA ILE A 249 1.93 9.20 3.92
C ILE A 249 0.62 8.95 3.19
N TRP A 250 0.61 8.26 2.04
CA TRP A 250 -0.64 7.91 1.40
C TRP A 250 -1.57 7.11 2.32
N HIS A 251 -1.04 6.13 3.04
CA HIS A 251 -1.82 5.39 4.03
C HIS A 251 -2.33 6.33 5.13
N TYR A 252 -1.50 7.22 5.66
CA TYR A 252 -1.92 8.17 6.70
C TYR A 252 -3.05 9.10 6.21
N ILE A 253 -2.93 9.63 4.99
CA ILE A 253 -3.93 10.51 4.37
C ILE A 253 -5.29 9.81 4.27
N PHE A 254 -5.32 8.50 3.97
CA PHE A 254 -6.56 7.76 3.76
C PHE A 254 -7.00 6.85 4.90
N THR A 255 -6.20 6.69 5.95
CA THR A 255 -6.56 5.83 7.10
C THR A 255 -6.50 6.58 8.43
N GLY A 256 -5.71 7.66 8.51
CA GLY A 256 -5.41 8.35 9.76
C GLY A 256 -4.47 7.56 10.67
N HIS A 257 -4.02 6.37 10.26
CA HIS A 257 -3.10 5.54 11.00
C HIS A 257 -1.67 5.85 10.60
N GLU A 258 -0.82 6.08 11.59
CA GLU A 258 0.60 6.40 11.42
C GLU A 258 1.37 5.15 10.94
N VAL A 259 1.00 4.00 11.48
CA VAL A 259 1.47 2.66 11.09
C VAL A 259 0.29 1.88 10.49
N TYR A 260 0.36 1.57 9.21
CA TYR A 260 -0.65 0.80 8.49
C TYR A 260 -0.02 -0.37 7.72
N CYS A 261 0.07 -1.51 8.40
CA CYS A 261 0.75 -2.72 7.91
C CYS A 261 -0.20 -3.91 7.98
N PRO A 262 -1.14 -4.04 7.03
CA PRO A 262 -2.09 -5.16 7.02
C PRO A 262 -1.36 -6.49 6.88
N ALA A 263 -1.92 -7.56 7.42
CA ALA A 263 -1.37 -8.91 7.32
C ALA A 263 -1.19 -9.30 5.84
N GLN A 264 -0.01 -9.79 5.47
CA GLN A 264 0.30 -10.04 4.06
C GLN A 264 -0.59 -11.13 3.46
N ASN A 265 -0.85 -12.21 4.21
CA ASN A 265 -1.74 -13.30 3.77
C ASN A 265 -3.16 -12.78 3.50
N SER A 266 -3.69 -11.92 4.38
CA SER A 266 -5.01 -11.31 4.20
C SER A 266 -5.04 -10.34 3.03
N CYS A 267 -3.99 -9.54 2.82
CA CYS A 267 -3.86 -8.68 1.65
C CYS A 267 -3.91 -9.49 0.35
N TYR A 268 -3.20 -10.62 0.28
CA TYR A 268 -3.22 -11.52 -0.87
C TYR A 268 -4.57 -12.22 -1.06
N CYS A 269 -5.15 -12.74 0.02
CA CYS A 269 -6.37 -13.53 -0.05
C CYS A 269 -7.60 -12.66 -0.32
N ASP A 270 -7.89 -11.69 0.54
CA ASP A 270 -9.05 -10.82 0.39
C ASP A 270 -8.86 -9.80 -0.73
N GLY A 271 -7.63 -9.34 -0.97
CA GLY A 271 -7.33 -8.33 -1.99
C GLY A 271 -7.15 -8.86 -3.41
N TYR A 272 -6.72 -10.12 -3.57
CA TYR A 272 -6.36 -10.67 -4.88
C TYR A 272 -6.82 -12.12 -5.13
N GLY A 273 -7.48 -12.75 -4.15
CA GLY A 273 -7.89 -14.15 -4.27
C GLY A 273 -6.71 -15.13 -4.27
N VAL A 274 -5.65 -14.85 -3.50
CA VAL A 274 -4.54 -15.79 -3.28
C VAL A 274 -4.51 -16.19 -1.81
N CYS A 275 -5.18 -17.29 -1.48
CA CYS A 275 -5.49 -17.68 -0.10
C CYS A 275 -4.69 -18.90 0.32
N PHE A 276 -3.89 -18.81 1.38
CA PHE A 276 -3.06 -19.92 1.86
C PHE A 276 -3.77 -20.82 2.89
N GLY A 277 -4.98 -20.45 3.32
CA GLY A 277 -5.68 -21.09 4.43
C GLY A 277 -5.15 -20.60 5.78
N GLY A 278 -4.71 -19.34 5.85
CA GLY A 278 -4.23 -18.68 7.07
C GLY A 278 -2.73 -18.40 7.10
N LEU A 279 -2.34 -17.58 8.08
CA LEU A 279 -0.98 -17.04 8.23
C LEU A 279 0.09 -18.12 8.34
N ALA A 280 -0.16 -19.22 9.07
CA ALA A 280 0.83 -20.28 9.25
C ALA A 280 1.25 -20.95 7.92
N ASN A 281 0.30 -21.20 7.02
CA ASN A 281 0.60 -21.78 5.71
C ASN A 281 1.27 -20.77 4.76
N TYR A 282 0.92 -19.49 4.91
CA TYR A 282 1.59 -18.40 4.20
C TYR A 282 3.06 -18.29 4.64
N ASP A 283 3.32 -18.34 5.95
CA ASP A 283 4.67 -18.27 6.50
C ASP A 283 5.50 -19.51 6.09
N GLU A 284 4.91 -20.72 6.11
CA GLU A 284 5.58 -21.94 5.62
C GLU A 284 6.03 -21.79 4.16
N TYR A 285 5.18 -21.18 3.32
CA TYR A 285 5.52 -20.92 1.92
C TYR A 285 6.75 -20.02 1.80
N TRP A 286 6.79 -18.90 2.53
CA TRP A 286 7.90 -17.96 2.45
C TRP A 286 9.17 -18.46 3.13
N ASP A 287 9.06 -19.22 4.21
CA ASP A 287 10.21 -19.88 4.83
C ASP A 287 10.87 -20.87 3.88
N ARG A 288 10.06 -21.65 3.15
CA ARG A 288 10.57 -22.59 2.14
C ARG A 288 11.16 -21.86 0.95
N GLN A 289 10.54 -20.76 0.50
CA GLN A 289 11.12 -19.92 -0.55
C GLN A 289 12.45 -19.31 -0.11
N ALA A 290 12.54 -18.73 1.08
CA ALA A 290 13.77 -18.14 1.60
C ALA A 290 14.90 -19.18 1.75
N LYS A 291 14.57 -20.42 2.14
CA LYS A 291 15.53 -21.52 2.16
C LYS A 291 16.02 -21.87 0.75
N ARG A 292 15.09 -21.99 -0.20
CA ARG A 292 15.39 -22.25 -1.63
C ARG A 292 16.30 -21.16 -2.20
N ASP A 293 16.00 -19.89 -1.93
CA ASP A 293 16.77 -18.75 -2.44
C ASP A 293 18.20 -18.77 -1.88
N LYS A 294 18.41 -19.09 -0.59
CA LYS A 294 19.76 -19.28 -0.01
C LYS A 294 20.52 -20.45 -0.64
N GLN A 295 19.84 -21.56 -0.93
CA GLN A 295 20.43 -22.70 -1.63
C GLN A 295 20.82 -22.32 -3.05
N PHE A 296 19.99 -21.52 -3.73
CA PHE A 296 20.28 -21.00 -5.06
C PHE A 296 21.48 -20.05 -5.06
N GLU A 297 21.57 -19.13 -4.11
CA GLU A 297 22.75 -18.26 -3.92
C GLU A 297 24.04 -19.06 -3.65
N GLU A 298 23.96 -20.16 -2.90
CA GLU A 298 25.08 -21.07 -2.71
C GLU A 298 25.47 -21.76 -4.03
N LEU A 299 24.48 -22.24 -4.79
CA LEU A 299 24.70 -22.88 -6.08
C LEU A 299 25.30 -21.92 -7.12
N GLU A 300 24.84 -20.66 -7.14
CA GLU A 300 25.37 -19.63 -8.03
C GLU A 300 26.86 -19.36 -7.83
N LYS A 301 27.37 -19.44 -6.60
CA LYS A 301 28.81 -19.28 -6.34
C LYS A 301 29.61 -20.33 -7.10
N TYR A 302 29.19 -21.60 -7.05
CA TYR A 302 29.84 -22.67 -7.80
C TYR A 302 29.70 -22.47 -9.31
N ASN A 303 28.52 -22.06 -9.79
CA ASN A 303 28.29 -21.81 -11.21
C ASN A 303 29.20 -20.68 -11.73
N LYS A 304 29.32 -19.60 -10.96
CA LYS A 304 30.18 -18.46 -11.30
C LYS A 304 31.66 -18.85 -11.33
N GLU A 305 32.13 -19.64 -10.37
CA GLU A 305 33.50 -20.18 -10.39
C GLU A 305 33.77 -21.02 -11.65
N ASP A 306 32.81 -21.85 -12.08
CA ASP A 306 32.93 -22.63 -13.31
C ASP A 306 32.97 -21.75 -14.57
N GLU A 307 32.17 -20.69 -14.61
CA GLU A 307 32.16 -19.73 -15.71
C GLU A 307 33.48 -18.97 -15.80
N GLU A 308 33.98 -18.42 -14.69
CA GLU A 308 35.27 -17.72 -14.62
C GLU A 308 36.45 -18.63 -15.01
N ALA A 309 36.41 -19.91 -14.62
CA ALA A 309 37.44 -20.86 -14.99
C ALA A 309 37.42 -21.19 -16.49
N LYS A 310 36.23 -21.35 -17.09
CA LYS A 310 36.08 -21.52 -18.54
C LYS A 310 36.60 -20.31 -19.30
N GLU A 311 36.31 -19.10 -18.84
CA GLU A 311 36.80 -17.86 -19.46
C GLU A 311 38.31 -17.70 -19.36
N THR A 312 38.91 -18.10 -18.24
CA THR A 312 40.36 -17.98 -17.99
C THR A 312 41.19 -19.17 -18.46
N GLY A 313 40.55 -20.21 -19.03
CA GLY A 313 41.22 -21.44 -19.47
C GLY A 313 41.81 -22.26 -18.31
N LYS A 314 41.31 -22.07 -17.09
CA LYS A 314 41.70 -22.83 -15.89
C LYS A 314 40.72 -23.98 -15.65
N GLU A 315 41.19 -25.09 -15.08
CA GLU A 315 40.31 -26.15 -14.60
C GLU A 315 39.96 -25.94 -13.12
N VAL A 316 38.68 -26.05 -12.76
CA VAL A 316 38.24 -26.10 -11.36
C VAL A 316 38.25 -27.54 -10.88
N GLU A 317 39.28 -27.93 -10.13
CA GLU A 317 39.28 -29.22 -9.44
C GLU A 317 38.40 -29.16 -8.19
N ARG A 318 37.19 -29.72 -8.28
CA ARG A 318 36.29 -29.86 -7.12
C ARG A 318 36.54 -31.13 -6.35
N THR A 319 36.53 -31.01 -5.03
CA THR A 319 36.52 -32.15 -4.10
C THR A 319 35.25 -32.98 -4.29
N LYS A 320 35.30 -34.26 -3.89
CA LYS A 320 34.13 -35.14 -3.90
C LYS A 320 32.96 -34.55 -3.10
N LYS A 321 33.26 -33.85 -2.00
CA LYS A 321 32.27 -33.22 -1.12
C LYS A 321 31.52 -32.09 -1.83
N GLU A 322 32.23 -31.24 -2.57
CA GLU A 322 31.62 -30.14 -3.33
C GLU A 322 30.75 -30.66 -4.47
N LYS A 323 31.21 -31.68 -5.20
CA LYS A 323 30.41 -32.31 -6.26
C LYS A 323 29.08 -32.86 -5.71
N MET A 324 29.15 -33.58 -4.58
CA MET A 324 27.94 -34.07 -3.90
C MET A 324 27.04 -32.92 -3.43
N ARG A 325 27.61 -31.85 -2.84
CA ARG A 325 26.83 -30.69 -2.39
C ARG A 325 26.11 -29.99 -3.56
N ILE A 326 26.77 -29.84 -4.72
CA ILE A 326 26.16 -29.26 -5.92
C ILE A 326 24.98 -30.12 -6.41
N GLU A 327 25.12 -31.44 -6.41
CA GLU A 327 24.04 -32.36 -6.75
C GLU A 327 22.87 -32.27 -5.76
N ASP A 328 23.17 -32.24 -4.45
CA ASP A 328 22.16 -32.06 -3.41
C ASP A 328 21.44 -30.71 -3.55
N LEU A 329 22.16 -29.61 -3.77
CA LEU A 329 21.59 -28.28 -3.98
C LEU A 329 20.63 -28.25 -5.15
N LYS A 330 21.03 -28.80 -6.30
CA LYS A 330 20.16 -28.86 -7.51
C LYS A 330 18.86 -29.59 -7.22
N LYS A 331 18.96 -30.74 -6.54
CA LYS A 331 17.79 -31.54 -6.15
C LYS A 331 16.89 -30.81 -5.15
N GLU A 332 17.48 -30.25 -4.09
CA GLU A 332 16.75 -29.50 -3.05
C GLU A 332 16.02 -28.28 -3.64
N ILE A 333 16.64 -27.57 -4.57
CA ILE A 333 16.05 -26.43 -5.28
C ILE A 333 14.89 -26.89 -6.16
N GLU A 334 15.07 -27.95 -6.96
CA GLU A 334 14.01 -28.47 -7.83
C GLU A 334 12.79 -28.95 -7.03
N GLU A 335 13.01 -29.70 -5.94
CA GLU A 335 11.93 -30.14 -5.04
C GLU A 335 11.22 -28.96 -4.35
N ALA A 336 11.94 -27.88 -4.04
CA ALA A 336 11.34 -26.67 -3.50
C ALA A 336 10.54 -25.91 -4.55
N ASP A 337 11.05 -25.76 -5.77
CA ASP A 337 10.39 -25.05 -6.86
C ASP A 337 9.07 -25.73 -7.27
N ILE A 338 9.05 -27.06 -7.35
CA ILE A 338 7.82 -27.83 -7.61
C ILE A 338 6.78 -27.56 -6.51
N TRP A 339 7.18 -27.69 -5.24
CA TRP A 339 6.26 -27.48 -4.12
C TRP A 339 5.76 -26.04 -4.05
N LEU A 340 6.62 -25.04 -4.29
CA LEU A 340 6.24 -23.62 -4.31
C LEU A 340 5.23 -23.37 -5.44
N GLY A 341 5.46 -23.91 -6.63
CA GLY A 341 4.52 -23.85 -7.74
C GLY A 341 3.15 -24.43 -7.38
N GLU A 342 3.12 -25.66 -6.86
CA GLU A 342 1.89 -26.35 -6.45
C GLU A 342 1.13 -25.58 -5.37
N LYS A 343 1.82 -25.08 -4.33
CA LYS A 343 1.17 -24.32 -3.25
C LYS A 343 0.65 -22.97 -3.68
N ARG A 344 1.36 -22.29 -4.58
CA ARG A 344 0.87 -21.05 -5.18
C ARG A 344 -0.40 -21.30 -5.99
N ASP A 345 -0.41 -22.34 -6.82
CA ASP A 345 -1.57 -22.67 -7.66
C ASP A 345 -2.78 -23.13 -6.83
N GLU A 346 -2.56 -23.92 -5.78
CA GLU A 346 -3.58 -24.24 -4.78
C GLU A 346 -4.14 -22.98 -4.11
N ALA A 347 -3.28 -22.00 -3.78
CA ALA A 347 -3.71 -20.76 -3.14
C ALA A 347 -4.58 -19.89 -4.07
N PHE A 348 -4.23 -19.81 -5.36
CA PHE A 348 -5.08 -19.18 -6.37
C PHE A 348 -6.44 -19.86 -6.47
N LYS A 349 -6.45 -21.20 -6.55
CA LYS A 349 -7.71 -21.97 -6.65
C LYS A 349 -8.57 -21.80 -5.40
N ARG A 350 -7.97 -21.80 -4.20
CA ARG A 350 -8.69 -21.57 -2.94
C ARG A 350 -9.35 -20.20 -2.94
N GLY A 351 -8.63 -19.17 -3.38
CA GLY A 351 -9.13 -17.80 -3.41
C GLY A 351 -10.17 -17.50 -4.49
N GLU A 352 -10.54 -18.47 -5.34
CA GLU A 352 -11.74 -18.36 -6.19
C GLU A 352 -13.03 -18.42 -5.34
N SER A 353 -13.00 -19.10 -4.20
CA SER A 353 -14.11 -19.19 -3.26
C SER A 353 -14.25 -17.93 -2.39
N GLU A 354 -15.43 -17.33 -2.37
CA GLU A 354 -15.75 -16.18 -1.52
C GLU A 354 -15.67 -16.53 -0.03
N GLU A 355 -16.19 -17.70 0.37
CA GLU A 355 -16.12 -18.20 1.75
C GLU A 355 -14.67 -18.35 2.24
N GLU A 356 -13.76 -18.79 1.35
CA GLU A 356 -12.34 -18.92 1.71
C GLU A 356 -11.66 -17.54 1.83
N ARG A 357 -12.05 -16.58 1.00
CA ARG A 357 -11.58 -15.19 1.13
C ARG A 357 -12.05 -14.55 2.43
N GLU A 358 -13.31 -14.79 2.82
CA GLU A 358 -13.87 -14.30 4.08
C GLU A 358 -13.12 -14.83 5.30
N LYS A 359 -12.67 -16.09 5.28
CA LYS A 359 -11.91 -16.72 6.39
C LYS A 359 -10.57 -16.04 6.67
N GLU A 360 -9.95 -15.39 5.68
CA GLU A 360 -8.71 -14.64 5.86
C GLU A 360 -8.91 -13.12 5.74
N THR A 361 -10.16 -12.64 5.73
CA THR A 361 -10.45 -11.21 5.68
C THR A 361 -10.11 -10.56 7.02
N GLU A 362 -9.40 -9.42 6.97
CA GLU A 362 -9.17 -8.61 8.16
C GLU A 362 -10.49 -7.96 8.58
N SER A 363 -11.08 -8.44 9.67
CA SER A 363 -12.15 -7.72 10.37
C SER A 363 -11.51 -6.79 11.41
N TRP A 364 -11.38 -5.51 11.09
CA TRP A 364 -11.22 -4.49 12.11
C TRP A 364 -12.60 -4.26 12.73
N ASP A 365 -13.00 -5.15 13.64
CA ASP A 365 -14.21 -4.91 14.42
C ASP A 365 -13.95 -3.79 15.44
N SER A 366 -14.22 -2.56 15.02
CA SER A 366 -14.11 -1.40 15.90
C SER A 366 -15.28 -1.28 16.88
N THR A 367 -16.28 -2.17 16.85
CA THR A 367 -17.41 -2.09 17.79
C THR A 367 -16.95 -2.27 19.24
N HIS A 368 -15.85 -3.00 19.43
CA HIS A 368 -15.21 -3.24 20.72
C HIS A 368 -14.02 -2.31 21.00
N ILE A 369 -13.72 -1.33 20.15
CA ILE A 369 -12.54 -0.45 20.37
C ILE A 369 -12.63 0.31 21.71
N MET A 370 -13.84 0.60 22.17
CA MET A 370 -14.11 1.23 23.47
C MET A 370 -13.83 0.30 24.66
N ASP A 371 -13.87 -1.01 24.46
CA ASP A 371 -13.53 -2.00 25.49
C ASP A 371 -12.02 -2.03 25.78
N PHE A 372 -11.21 -1.61 24.80
CA PHE A 372 -9.75 -1.52 24.92
C PHE A 372 -9.25 -0.12 25.32
N MET A 373 -10.13 0.87 25.47
CA MET A 373 -9.75 2.17 26.01
C MET A 373 -9.47 2.08 27.52
N PRO A 374 -8.44 2.80 28.03
CA PRO A 374 -8.20 2.92 29.46
C PRO A 374 -9.46 3.36 30.20
N GLU A 375 -9.73 2.79 31.38
CA GLU A 375 -11.01 2.93 32.10
C GLU A 375 -11.46 4.39 32.41
N GLY A 376 -10.59 5.39 32.20
CA GLY A 376 -10.88 6.81 32.38
C GLY A 376 -11.38 7.57 31.14
N GLU A 377 -11.44 6.93 29.96
CA GLU A 377 -11.84 7.57 28.69
C GLU A 377 -13.11 6.98 28.06
N ARG A 378 -13.78 6.07 28.76
CA ARG A 378 -15.11 5.56 28.36
C ARG A 378 -16.17 6.62 28.69
N PHE A 379 -16.78 7.22 27.67
CA PHE A 379 -17.87 8.20 27.81
C PHE A 379 -19.23 7.54 28.04
#